data_AF-A0A7S3VYY7-F1
#
_entry.id   AF-A0A7S3VYY7-F1
#
_cell.length_a   1.000
_cell.length_b   1.000
_cell.length_c   1.000
_cell.angle_alpha   90.00
_cell.angle_beta   90.00
_cell.angle_gamma   90.00
#
_symmetry.space_group_name_H-M   'P 1'
#
loop_
_entity.id
_entity.type
_entity.pdbx_description
1 polymer ?
#
loop_
_entity_poly.entity_id
_entity_poly.type
_entity_poly.pdbx_seq_one_letter_code
_entity_poly.pdbx_strand_id
1 'polypeptide(L)'
;TEELNFSKLDAAQRDVIGAMFNEIAIGTMGANGIVKMTKKGCLAFQRCYSYFVPTSYSPMLARLEEILTKDAGWGFADQDENDSEEHVRRTLNVVGSGAQHKTFFKDMMRNVHMVFNSENFESQP
;
A
#
# COMPACT_ATOMS: atom_id res chain seq x y z
N THR A 1 -4.46 9.65 20.35
CA THR A 1 -3.70 10.33 19.28
C THR A 1 -2.63 9.38 18.84
N GLU A 2 -2.55 9.06 17.54
CA GLU A 2 -1.43 8.25 17.06
C GLU A 2 -0.19 9.15 17.00
N GLU A 3 0.94 8.65 17.51
CA GLU A 3 2.21 9.36 17.54
C GLU A 3 3.21 8.59 16.67
N LEU A 4 3.98 9.32 15.86
CA LEU A 4 5.09 8.76 15.09
C LEU A 4 6.41 9.20 15.71
N ASN A 5 7.30 8.25 15.94
CA ASN A 5 8.56 8.50 16.63
C ASN A 5 9.73 8.57 15.64
N PHE A 6 10.24 9.78 15.44
CA PHE A 6 11.42 10.10 14.64
C PHE A 6 12.63 10.54 15.49
N SER A 7 12.66 10.19 16.78
CA SER A 7 13.75 10.54 17.71
C SER A 7 15.13 9.95 17.33
N LYS A 8 15.18 9.07 16.34
CA LYS A 8 16.43 8.49 15.78
C LYS A 8 16.99 9.28 14.59
N LEU A 9 16.23 10.20 14.03
CA LEU A 9 16.70 11.10 12.97
C LEU A 9 17.50 12.25 13.57
N ASP A 10 18.41 12.84 12.81
CA ASP A 10 19.10 14.06 13.18
C ASP A 10 18.17 15.29 13.11
N ALA A 11 18.65 16.46 13.56
CA ALA A 11 17.85 17.68 13.60
C ALA A 11 17.40 18.14 12.20
N ALA A 12 18.30 18.10 11.21
CA ALA A 12 17.99 18.55 9.86
C ALA A 12 16.94 17.66 9.19
N GLN A 13 17.04 16.34 9.40
CA GLN A 13 16.05 15.36 8.94
C GLN A 13 14.68 15.58 9.59
N ARG A 14 14.65 15.87 10.90
CA ARG A 14 13.40 16.19 11.61
C ARG A 14 12.77 17.47 11.12
N ASP A 15 13.57 18.50 10.82
CA ASP A 15 13.07 19.77 10.31
C ASP A 15 12.42 19.59 8.92
N VAL A 16 13.07 18.84 8.03
CA VAL A 16 12.52 18.53 6.69
C VAL A 16 11.21 17.75 6.81
N ILE A 17 11.19 16.66 7.58
CA ILE A 17 9.96 15.86 7.76
C ILE A 17 8.88 16.67 8.46
N GLY A 18 9.24 17.43 9.49
CA GLY A 18 8.32 18.30 10.21
C GLY A 18 7.67 19.34 9.30
N ALA A 19 8.45 19.95 8.41
CA ALA A 19 7.95 20.88 7.40
C ALA A 19 6.94 20.19 6.47
N MET A 20 7.25 18.99 5.95
CA MET A 20 6.32 18.23 5.09
C MET A 20 5.00 17.92 5.80
N PHE A 21 5.07 17.43 7.05
CA PHE A 21 3.88 17.09 7.83
C PHE A 21 2.99 18.30 8.10
N ASN A 22 3.61 19.46 8.35
CA ASN A 22 2.92 20.72 8.57
C ASN A 22 2.30 21.25 7.27
N GLU A 23 3.05 21.24 6.16
CA GLU A 23 2.61 21.71 4.85
C GLU A 23 1.31 21.03 4.38
N ILE A 24 1.23 19.71 4.53
CA ILE A 24 0.03 18.94 4.14
C ILE A 24 -0.98 18.76 5.29
N ALA A 25 -0.76 19.43 6.43
CA ALA A 25 -1.62 19.47 7.61
C ALA A 25 -1.95 18.09 8.22
N ILE A 26 -0.99 17.16 8.23
CA ILE A 26 -1.16 15.81 8.77
C ILE A 26 -0.58 15.63 10.18
N GLY A 27 0.31 16.51 10.62
CA GLY A 27 0.87 16.46 11.97
C GLY A 27 1.85 17.58 12.24
N THR A 28 2.34 17.63 13.48
CA THR A 28 3.34 18.61 13.91
C THR A 28 4.48 17.90 14.62
N MET A 29 5.72 18.16 14.20
CA MET A 29 6.94 17.61 14.81
C MET A 29 7.27 18.34 16.12
N GLY A 30 7.40 17.60 17.21
CA GLY A 30 7.93 18.10 18.47
C GLY A 30 9.46 18.09 18.51
N ALA A 31 10.07 18.89 19.39
CA ALA A 31 11.53 18.96 19.55
C ALA A 31 12.16 17.61 19.94
N ASN A 32 11.39 16.74 20.61
CA ASN A 32 11.79 15.37 20.97
C ASN A 32 11.74 14.38 19.78
N GLY A 33 11.38 14.84 18.58
CA GLY A 33 11.23 14.01 17.39
C GLY A 33 9.93 13.21 17.36
N ILE A 34 8.94 13.52 18.21
CA ILE A 34 7.63 12.88 18.17
C ILE A 34 6.67 13.75 17.37
N VAL A 35 6.06 13.17 16.33
CA VAL A 35 5.00 13.83 15.56
C VAL A 35 3.66 13.55 16.21
N LYS A 36 2.97 14.64 16.57
CA LYS A 36 1.56 14.59 16.98
C LYS A 36 0.68 14.66 15.74
N MET A 37 0.02 13.55 15.39
CA MET A 37 -0.82 13.48 14.20
C MET A 37 -2.14 14.24 14.37
N THR A 38 -2.60 14.89 13.30
CA THR A 38 -3.97 15.40 13.21
C THR A 38 -4.94 14.26 12.91
N LYS A 39 -6.26 14.48 13.03
CA LYS A 39 -7.26 13.48 12.61
C LYS A 39 -7.12 13.11 11.13
N LYS A 40 -6.80 14.09 10.27
CA LYS A 40 -6.49 13.90 8.84
C LYS A 40 -5.26 12.99 8.69
N GLY A 41 -4.22 13.25 9.46
CA GLY A 41 -2.99 12.44 9.46
C GLY A 41 -3.23 11.00 9.87
N CYS A 42 -3.94 10.76 10.98
CA CYS A 42 -4.31 9.40 11.39
C CYS A 42 -5.10 8.67 10.29
N LEU A 43 -6.08 9.34 9.69
CA LEU A 43 -6.88 8.74 8.63
C LEU A 43 -6.05 8.40 7.38
N ALA A 44 -5.12 9.28 7.01
CA ALA A 44 -4.21 9.04 5.90
C ALA A 44 -3.27 7.87 6.19
N PHE A 45 -2.72 7.80 7.40
CA PHE A 45 -1.81 6.72 7.82
C PHE A 45 -2.53 5.37 7.87
N GLN A 46 -3.73 5.31 8.47
CA GLN A 46 -4.56 4.10 8.51
C GLN A 46 -4.91 3.56 7.11
N ARG A 47 -4.91 4.41 6.10
CA ARG A 47 -5.24 4.06 4.70
C ARG A 47 -4.03 3.96 3.80
N CYS A 48 -2.79 4.13 4.30
CA CYS A 48 -1.60 4.19 3.45
C CYS A 48 -1.42 2.94 2.57
N TYR A 49 -1.85 1.78 3.07
CA TYR A 49 -1.84 0.51 2.34
C TYR A 49 -2.62 0.54 1.02
N SER A 50 -3.63 1.41 0.87
CA SER A 50 -4.36 1.53 -0.41
C SER A 50 -3.47 2.01 -1.55
N TYR A 51 -2.34 2.65 -1.24
CA TYR A 51 -1.39 3.16 -2.21
C TYR A 51 -0.29 2.15 -2.56
N PHE A 52 -0.23 0.97 -1.93
CA PHE A 52 0.84 0.01 -2.17
C PHE A 52 0.79 -0.55 -3.59
N VAL A 53 -0.40 -0.89 -4.10
CA VAL A 53 -0.58 -1.36 -5.48
C VAL A 53 -0.16 -0.30 -6.49
N PRO A 54 -0.69 0.94 -6.51
CA PRO A 54 -0.24 1.93 -7.49
C PRO A 54 1.24 2.28 -7.34
N THR A 55 1.77 2.38 -6.11
CA THR A 55 3.21 2.64 -5.87
C THR A 55 4.10 1.50 -6.36
N SER A 56 3.60 0.25 -6.34
CA SER A 56 4.35 -0.90 -6.82
C SER A 56 4.69 -0.82 -8.31
N TYR A 57 3.89 -0.11 -9.12
CA TYR A 57 4.15 0.14 -10.54
C TYR A 57 5.04 1.37 -10.80
N SER A 58 5.66 1.95 -9.77
CA SER A 58 6.63 3.04 -9.94
C SER A 58 7.73 2.75 -10.98
N PRO A 59 8.27 1.52 -11.15
CA PRO A 59 9.24 1.26 -12.22
C PRO A 59 8.66 1.47 -13.62
N MET A 60 7.46 0.95 -13.88
CA MET A 60 6.74 1.17 -15.14
C MET A 60 6.43 2.64 -15.39
N LEU A 61 5.90 3.34 -14.37
CA LEU A 61 5.54 4.76 -14.51
C LEU A 61 6.77 5.64 -14.76
N ALA A 62 7.93 5.30 -14.19
CA ALA A 62 9.17 6.02 -14.43
C ALA A 62 9.69 5.89 -15.88
N ARG A 63 9.25 4.87 -16.62
CA ARG A 63 9.63 4.62 -18.03
C ARG A 63 8.47 4.77 -19.00
N LEU A 64 7.38 5.43 -18.60
CA LEU A 64 6.15 5.51 -19.38
C LEU A 64 6.39 6.02 -20.82
N GLU A 65 7.22 7.05 -20.99
CA GLU A 65 7.56 7.58 -22.32
C GLU A 65 8.24 6.53 -23.21
N GLU A 66 9.21 5.80 -22.67
CA GLU A 66 9.94 4.76 -23.41
C GLU A 66 9.03 3.60 -23.78
N ILE A 67 8.15 3.19 -22.86
CA ILE A 67 7.16 2.13 -23.10
C ILE A 67 6.20 2.54 -24.23
N LEU A 68 5.75 3.80 -24.23
CA LEU A 68 4.78 4.28 -25.21
C LEU A 68 5.38 4.54 -26.60
N THR A 69 6.67 4.85 -26.68
CA THR A 69 7.31 5.32 -27.92
C THR A 69 8.32 4.37 -28.53
N LYS A 70 8.86 3.41 -27.75
CA LYS A 70 9.96 2.54 -28.18
C LYS A 70 9.63 1.06 -28.03
N ASP A 71 9.27 0.63 -26.82
CA ASP A 71 9.09 -0.79 -26.50
C ASP A 71 7.96 -1.01 -25.50
N ALA A 72 6.78 -1.37 -26.02
CA ALA A 72 5.62 -1.66 -25.20
C ALA A 72 5.78 -2.93 -24.32
N GLY A 73 6.74 -3.80 -24.64
CA GLY A 73 7.03 -5.03 -23.91
C GLY A 73 8.01 -4.84 -22.75
N TRP A 74 8.59 -3.64 -22.58
CA TRP A 74 9.62 -3.43 -21.57
C TRP A 74 9.18 -3.85 -20.16
N GLY A 75 10.03 -4.64 -19.50
CA GLY A 75 9.86 -5.05 -18.11
C GLY A 75 8.74 -6.07 -17.86
N PHE A 76 8.01 -6.47 -18.90
CA PHE A 76 7.21 -7.68 -18.95
C PHE A 76 8.14 -8.78 -19.47
N ALA A 77 8.80 -9.51 -18.57
CA ALA A 77 9.83 -10.48 -18.95
C ALA A 77 9.29 -11.51 -19.96
N ASP A 78 10.05 -11.77 -21.03
CA ASP A 78 9.93 -13.00 -21.80
C ASP A 78 10.60 -14.12 -20.98
N GLN A 79 9.77 -14.94 -20.35
CA GLN A 79 9.94 -16.31 -19.82
C GLN A 79 11.34 -16.94 -19.59
N ASP A 80 12.39 -16.21 -19.23
CA ASP A 80 13.64 -16.82 -18.76
C ASP A 80 13.62 -17.04 -17.23
N GLU A 81 14.28 -18.13 -16.82
CA GLU A 81 14.18 -18.89 -15.55
C GLU A 81 14.27 -18.09 -14.22
N ASN A 82 14.53 -16.78 -14.27
CA ASN A 82 14.62 -15.91 -13.10
C ASN A 82 13.37 -15.06 -12.82
N ASP A 83 12.33 -15.13 -13.67
CA ASP A 83 10.94 -14.65 -13.45
C ASP A 83 10.83 -13.31 -12.68
N SER A 84 11.73 -12.37 -12.96
CA SER A 84 11.81 -11.10 -12.24
C SER A 84 11.11 -10.02 -13.05
N GLU A 85 9.84 -9.78 -12.74
CA GLU A 85 9.09 -8.69 -13.34
C GLU A 85 9.71 -7.33 -13.01
N GLU A 86 10.25 -6.62 -14.01
CA GLU A 86 10.90 -5.33 -13.79
C GLU A 86 9.90 -4.16 -13.72
N HIS A 87 8.77 -4.29 -14.42
CA HIS A 87 7.74 -3.24 -14.49
C HIS A 87 7.06 -2.99 -13.13
N VAL A 88 7.17 -3.93 -12.18
CA VAL A 88 6.47 -3.89 -10.89
C VAL A 88 7.35 -4.37 -9.75
N ARG A 89 7.27 -3.68 -8.60
CA ARG A 89 7.79 -4.19 -7.33
C ARG A 89 6.87 -5.29 -6.79
N ARG A 90 7.02 -6.52 -7.29
CA ARG A 90 6.09 -7.64 -7.04
C ARG A 90 5.77 -7.87 -5.56
N THR A 91 6.76 -7.84 -4.67
CA THR A 91 6.53 -8.00 -3.23
C THR A 91 5.58 -6.93 -2.68
N LEU A 92 5.78 -5.66 -3.04
CA LEU A 92 4.90 -4.56 -2.59
C LEU A 92 3.49 -4.68 -3.19
N ASN A 93 3.41 -5.11 -4.45
CA ASN A 93 2.15 -5.35 -5.15
C ASN A 93 1.32 -6.44 -4.47
N VAL A 94 1.94 -7.59 -4.13
CA VAL A 94 1.27 -8.72 -3.47
C VAL A 94 0.81 -8.35 -2.06
N VAL A 95 1.66 -7.67 -1.29
CA VAL A 95 1.28 -7.20 0.06
C VAL A 95 0.12 -6.20 -0.01
N GLY A 96 0.18 -5.24 -0.94
CA GLY A 96 -0.86 -4.24 -1.13
C GLY A 96 -2.19 -4.83 -1.59
N SER A 97 -2.15 -5.65 -2.66
CA SER A 97 -3.35 -6.27 -3.23
C SER A 97 -3.97 -7.30 -2.28
N GLY A 98 -3.15 -8.09 -1.56
CA GLY A 98 -3.65 -9.01 -0.54
C GLY A 98 -4.42 -8.29 0.57
N ALA A 99 -3.92 -7.14 1.04
CA ALA A 99 -4.62 -6.32 2.03
C ALA A 99 -5.96 -5.79 1.48
N GLN A 100 -6.01 -5.39 0.20
CA GLN A 100 -7.24 -4.93 -0.46
C GLN A 100 -8.26 -6.07 -0.68
N HIS A 101 -7.79 -7.23 -1.17
CA HIS A 101 -8.62 -8.40 -1.45
C HIS A 101 -9.29 -8.98 -0.20
N LYS A 102 -8.68 -8.82 0.98
CA LYS A 102 -9.26 -9.27 2.26
C LYS A 102 -10.66 -8.71 2.51
N THR A 103 -10.97 -7.51 2.02
CA THR A 103 -12.32 -6.93 2.08
C THR A 103 -13.31 -7.76 1.28
N PHE A 104 -12.98 -8.12 0.05
CA PHE A 104 -13.83 -8.94 -0.81
C PHE A 104 -13.96 -10.38 -0.30
N PHE A 105 -12.88 -10.95 0.25
CA PHE A 105 -12.95 -12.27 0.88
C PHE A 105 -13.92 -12.30 2.06
N LYS A 106 -13.99 -11.23 2.85
CA LYS A 106 -14.97 -11.15 3.94
C LYS A 106 -16.41 -11.20 3.43
N ASP A 107 -16.71 -10.51 2.34
CA ASP A 107 -18.05 -10.53 1.75
C ASP A 107 -18.34 -11.87 1.06
N MET A 108 -17.35 -12.47 0.38
CA MET A 108 -17.45 -13.82 -0.16
C MET A 108 -17.79 -14.84 0.94
N MET A 109 -17.08 -14.79 2.07
CA MET A 109 -17.30 -15.70 3.20
C MET A 109 -18.70 -15.56 3.80
N ARG A 110 -19.33 -14.37 3.74
CA ARG A 110 -20.73 -14.19 4.14
C ARG A 110 -21.67 -15.01 3.25
N ASN A 111 -21.44 -15.01 1.94
CA ASN A 111 -22.24 -15.79 0.99
C ASN A 111 -21.99 -17.29 1.15
N VAL A 112 -20.73 -17.71 1.30
CA VAL A 112 -20.39 -19.12 1.57
C VAL A 112 -21.11 -19.59 2.84
N HIS A 113 -21.06 -18.79 3.92
CA HIS A 113 -21.77 -19.13 5.14
C HIS A 113 -23.26 -19.36 4.88
N MET A 114 -23.95 -18.46 4.16
CA MET A 114 -25.38 -18.62 3.86
C MET A 114 -25.72 -19.92 3.11
N VAL A 115 -24.84 -20.36 2.21
CA VAL A 115 -25.04 -21.61 1.44
C VAL A 115 -24.91 -22.85 2.33
N PHE A 116 -23.94 -22.84 3.26
CA PHE A 116 -23.61 -23.99 4.10
C PHE A 116 -24.14 -23.87 5.54
N ASN A 117 -25.14 -23.01 5.80
CA ASN A 117 -25.67 -22.78 7.16
C ASN A 117 -26.85 -23.71 7.54
N SER A 118 -27.15 -24.74 6.75
CA SER A 118 -28.23 -25.70 7.07
C SER A 118 -27.75 -26.74 8.07
N GLU A 119 -28.54 -27.08 9.09
CA GLU A 119 -28.20 -28.17 10.03
C GLU A 119 -28.27 -29.56 9.36
N ASN A 120 -29.02 -29.69 8.27
CA ASN A 120 -29.07 -30.93 7.49
C ASN A 120 -27.92 -30.94 6.45
N PHE A 121 -26.80 -31.55 6.83
CA PHE A 121 -25.59 -31.61 6.02
C PHE A 121 -25.81 -32.20 4.62
N GLU A 122 -26.62 -33.26 4.50
CA GLU A 122 -26.93 -33.93 3.23
C GLU A 122 -27.74 -33.05 2.24
N SER A 123 -28.32 -31.94 2.74
CA SER A 123 -29.07 -30.98 1.93
C SER A 123 -28.26 -29.74 1.52
N GLN A 124 -27.02 -29.63 2.01
CA GLN A 124 -26.10 -28.58 1.57
C GLN A 124 -25.63 -28.90 0.14
N PRO A 125 -25.36 -27.88 -0.71
CA PRO A 125 -24.85 -28.09 -2.07
C PRO A 125 -23.49 -28.79 -2.14
#